data_AF-A0A3S6YX26-F1
#
_entry.id   AF-A0A3S6YX26-F1
#
_cell.length_a   1.000
_cell.length_b   1.000
_cell.length_c   1.000
_cell.angle_alpha   90.00
_cell.angle_beta   90.00
_cell.angle_gamma   90.00
#
_symmetry.space_group_name_H-M   'P 1'
#
loop_
_entity.id
_entity.type
_entity.pdbx_description
1 polymer ?
#
loop_
_entity_poly.entity_id
_entity_poly.type
_entity_poly.pdbx_seq_one_letter_code
_entity_poly.pdbx_strand_id
1 'polypeptide(L)' 'GPGRNITPNMVESVIKEGTPQNSVVNGVTRTTYWSGDVGVVTENNSNIIVTILRRSGQ' A
#
# COMPACT_ATOMS: atom_id res chain seq x y z
N GLY A 1 15.44 15.04 0.94
CA GLY A 1 14.78 16.15 0.23
C GLY A 1 13.29 15.86 0.08
N PRO A 2 12.45 16.86 -0.24
CA PRO A 2 11.00 16.67 -0.34
C PRO A 2 10.65 15.85 -1.59
N GLY A 3 10.28 14.58 -1.39
CA GLY A 3 9.99 13.65 -2.49
C GLY A 3 11.27 13.10 -3.14
N ARG A 4 11.29 12.01 -3.90
CA ARG A 4 10.26 11.16 -4.49
C ARG A 4 11.10 10.10 -5.23
N ASN A 5 11.36 8.94 -4.67
CA ASN A 5 11.79 7.82 -5.50
C ASN A 5 10.71 6.75 -5.35
N ILE A 6 9.61 6.96 -6.06
CA ILE A 6 8.76 5.84 -6.45
C ILE A 6 9.56 5.15 -7.55
N THR A 7 10.21 4.05 -7.21
CA THR A 7 10.88 3.22 -8.21
C THR A 7 9.85 2.68 -9.18
N PRO A 8 10.21 2.48 -10.46
CA PRO A 8 9.35 1.75 -11.39
C PRO A 8 8.90 0.44 -10.75
N ASN A 9 7.61 0.11 -10.91
CA ASN A 9 6.99 -1.10 -10.37
C ASN A 9 6.95 -1.23 -8.84
N MET A 10 7.12 -0.13 -8.09
CA MET A 10 7.03 -0.15 -6.62
C MET A 10 5.74 -0.81 -6.12
N VAL A 11 4.61 -0.53 -6.80
CA VAL A 11 3.29 -1.04 -6.42
C VAL A 11 3.27 -2.56 -6.52
N GLU A 12 3.71 -3.09 -7.64
CA GLU A 12 3.78 -4.52 -7.93
C GLU A 12 4.74 -5.23 -6.97
N SER A 13 5.91 -4.63 -6.69
CA SER A 13 6.86 -5.16 -5.71
C SER A 13 6.25 -5.22 -4.30
N VAL A 14 5.57 -4.16 -3.85
CA VAL A 14 4.93 -4.14 -2.52
C VAL A 14 3.79 -5.17 -2.44
N ILE A 15 2.99 -5.32 -3.49
CA ILE A 15 1.93 -6.34 -3.52
C ILE A 15 2.51 -7.77 -3.48
N LYS A 16 3.62 -8.00 -4.17
CA LYS A 16 4.25 -9.33 -4.26
C LYS A 16 5.02 -9.73 -3.01
N GLU A 17 5.75 -8.79 -2.41
CA GLU A 17 6.72 -9.06 -1.34
C GLU A 17 6.25 -8.55 0.01
N GLY A 18 5.31 -7.61 0.02
CA GLY A 18 4.82 -6.97 1.24
C GLY A 18 3.96 -7.90 2.09
N THR A 19 3.90 -7.59 3.38
CA THR A 19 3.06 -8.34 4.32
C THR A 19 1.60 -7.92 4.13
N PRO A 20 0.67 -8.84 3.80
CA PRO A 20 -0.73 -8.51 3.68
C PRO A 20 -1.36 -8.29 5.06
N GLN A 21 -2.11 -7.22 5.20
CA GLN A 21 -2.96 -6.93 6.35
C GLN A 21 -4.39 -6.67 5.87
N ASN A 22 -5.33 -7.43 6.41
CA ASN A 22 -6.75 -7.26 6.11
C ASN A 22 -7.39 -6.37 7.17
N SER A 23 -8.24 -5.45 6.72
CA SER A 23 -9.06 -4.61 7.59
C SER A 23 -10.43 -4.42 6.96
N VAL A 24 -11.43 -4.13 7.78
CA VAL A 24 -12.75 -3.74 7.30
C VAL A 24 -12.93 -2.26 7.61
N VAL A 25 -13.16 -1.45 6.58
CA VAL A 25 -13.40 0.00 6.73
C VAL A 25 -14.73 0.31 6.08
N ASN A 26 -15.67 0.84 6.87
CA ASN A 26 -17.04 1.13 6.42
C ASN A 26 -17.75 -0.05 5.74
N GLY A 27 -17.50 -1.28 6.23
CA GLY A 27 -18.09 -2.50 5.69
C GLY A 27 -17.41 -3.06 4.44
N VAL A 28 -16.35 -2.43 3.93
CA VAL A 28 -15.57 -2.91 2.78
C VAL A 28 -14.27 -3.57 3.26
N THR A 29 -13.97 -4.77 2.76
CA THR A 29 -12.70 -5.44 2.99
C THR A 29 -11.58 -4.72 2.24
N ARG A 30 -10.57 -4.28 2.99
CA ARG A 30 -9.29 -3.73 2.53
C ARG A 30 -8.20 -4.74 2.73
N THR A 31 -7.40 -4.97 1.71
CA THR A 31 -6.08 -5.58 1.87
C THR A 31 -5.02 -4.50 1.68
N THR A 32 -4.14 -4.36 2.66
CA THR A 32 -2.98 -3.46 2.59
C THR A 32 -1.72 -4.29 2.57
N TYR A 33 -0.85 -4.05 1.61
CA TYR A 33 0.48 -4.66 1.52
C TYR A 33 1.51 -3.65 2.02
N TRP A 34 2.36 -4.06 2.95
CA TRP A 34 3.39 -3.19 3.52
C TRP A 34 4.79 -3.67 3.15
N SER A 35 5.63 -2.74 2.68
CA SER A 35 7.09 -2.92 2.54
C SER A 35 7.80 -1.73 3.17
N GLY A 36 8.44 -1.95 4.32
CA GLY A 36 9.02 -0.87 5.13
C GLY A 36 7.98 0.21 5.48
N ASP A 37 8.26 1.46 5.10
CA ASP A 37 7.37 2.60 5.33
C ASP A 37 6.32 2.80 4.24
N VAL A 38 6.23 1.91 3.24
CA VAL A 38 5.30 2.02 2.11
C VAL A 38 4.15 1.04 2.27
N GLY A 39 2.92 1.58 2.34
CA GLY A 39 1.69 0.81 2.24
C GLY A 39 1.08 0.92 0.85
N VAL A 40 0.54 -0.18 0.32
CA VAL A 40 -0.28 -0.21 -0.91
C VAL A 40 -1.61 -0.84 -0.55
N VAL A 41 -2.69 -0.12 -0.76
CA VAL A 41 -4.05 -0.59 -0.49
C VAL A 41 -4.65 -1.13 -1.79
N THR A 42 -5.35 -2.25 -1.70
CA THR A 42 -6.23 -2.73 -2.76
C THR A 42 -7.67 -2.75 -2.25
N GLU A 43 -8.56 -2.10 -3.00
CA GLU A 43 -10.00 -2.00 -2.67
C GLU A 43 -10.84 -2.08 -3.94
N ASN A 44 -12.04 -2.67 -3.80
CA ASN A 44 -13.19 -2.41 -4.65
C ASN A 44 -13.16 -3.00 -6.07
N ASN A 45 -13.70 -4.23 -6.22
CA ASN A 45 -14.08 -4.84 -7.51
C ASN A 45 -13.08 -4.62 -8.66
N SER A 46 -11.84 -5.10 -8.48
CA SER A 46 -10.76 -5.05 -9.49
C SER A 46 -10.11 -3.69 -9.74
N ASN A 47 -10.44 -2.64 -8.97
CA ASN A 47 -9.64 -1.41 -8.98
C ASN A 47 -8.46 -1.51 -8.02
N ILE A 48 -7.28 -1.04 -8.44
CA ILE A 48 -6.09 -0.96 -7.60
C ILE A 48 -5.95 0.49 -7.14
N ILE A 49 -6.30 0.78 -5.89
CA ILE A 49 -6.21 2.13 -5.31
C ILE A 49 -4.88 2.28 -4.55
N VAL A 50 -3.85 2.71 -5.25
CA VAL A 50 -2.52 2.89 -4.65
C VAL A 50 -2.50 4.11 -3.73
N THR A 51 -2.62 3.88 -2.42
CA THR A 51 -2.45 4.92 -1.39
C THR A 51 -1.09 4.76 -0.72
N ILE A 52 -0.13 5.64 -1.05
CA ILE A 52 1.21 5.61 -0.45
C ILE A 52 1.18 6.34 0.88
N LEU A 53 1.06 5.56 1.96
CA LEU A 53 1.24 6.05 3.33
C LEU A 53 2.73 6.03 3.65
N ARG A 54 3.24 7.05 4.36
CA ARG A 54 4.56 7.04 4.98
C ARG A 54 4.37 7.03 6.50
N ARG A 55 5.04 6.13 7.21
CA ARG A 55 5.06 6.17 8.68
C ARG A 55 5.92 7.36 9.10
N SER A 56 5.31 8.39 9.68
CA SER A 56 6.06 9.44 10.37
C SER A 56 6.42 8.94 11.76
N GLY A 57 7.70 8.66 12.03
CA GLY A 57 8.12 8.24 13.37
C GLY A 57 9.45 7.50 13.53
N GLN A 58 10.42 7.62 12.62
CA GLN A 58 11.84 7.35 12.91
C GLN A 58 12.70 8.51 12.41
#